data_AF-A0A8S0FR35-F1
#
_entry.id   AF-A0A8S0FR35-F1
#
_cell.length_a   1.000
_cell.length_b   1.000
_cell.length_c   1.000
_cell.angle_alpha   90.00
_cell.angle_beta   90.00
_cell.angle_gamma   90.00
#
_symmetry.space_group_name_H-M   'P 1'
#
loop_
_entity.id
_entity.type
_entity.pdbx_description
1 polymer ?
#
loop_
_entity_poly.entity_id
_entity_poly.type
_entity_poly.pdbx_seq_one_letter_code
_entity_poly.pdbx_strand_id
1 'polypeptide(L)'
;MRQSNLCLEIALPTKPLNDVNDENGEIALCTLSAFNLGAINSLDELEELAILAVRALDALLDYQDYPIPAAKRGAMGRRTLGIGVINFAYYLAKHGKRYSDGSANNLTHKTFEAIQYYLLKASNELAKEQGAVPVV
;
A
#
# COMPACT_ATOMS: atom_id res chain seq x y z
N MET A 1 -3.65 14.82 6.96
CA MET A 1 -4.03 14.52 5.56
C MET A 1 -4.92 15.64 5.08
N ARG A 2 -4.57 16.34 3.98
CA ARG A 2 -5.30 17.54 3.52
C ARG A 2 -5.84 17.42 2.08
N GLN A 3 -5.54 16.32 1.39
CA GLN A 3 -5.94 16.06 0.01
C GLN A 3 -5.88 14.55 -0.27
N SER A 4 -6.29 14.15 -1.47
CA SER A 4 -6.11 12.81 -2.03
C SER A 4 -5.42 12.88 -3.40
N ASN A 5 -5.26 11.75 -4.09
CA ASN A 5 -4.84 11.67 -5.48
C ASN A 5 -6.04 11.79 -6.45
N LEU A 6 -5.79 11.51 -7.73
CA LEU A 6 -6.78 11.55 -8.80
C LEU A 6 -7.98 10.60 -8.57
N CYS A 7 -7.75 9.40 -8.03
CA CYS A 7 -8.75 8.34 -7.94
C CYS A 7 -9.34 8.17 -6.52
N LEU A 8 -9.00 9.06 -5.59
CA LEU A 8 -9.52 9.15 -4.21
C LEU A 8 -9.15 7.98 -3.27
N GLU A 9 -8.16 7.17 -3.60
CA GLU A 9 -7.70 6.04 -2.78
C GLU A 9 -6.44 6.34 -1.97
N ILE A 10 -5.66 7.33 -2.37
CA ILE A 10 -4.41 7.69 -1.68
C ILE A 10 -4.65 8.86 -0.74
N ALA A 11 -4.33 8.68 0.53
CA ALA A 11 -4.26 9.76 1.50
C ALA A 11 -2.83 9.78 2.04
N LEU A 12 -2.02 10.75 1.61
CA LEU A 12 -0.64 10.98 2.09
C LEU A 12 -0.41 12.45 2.54
N PRO A 13 0.50 12.74 3.49
CA PRO A 13 0.85 14.11 3.88
C PRO A 13 1.50 14.88 2.72
N THR A 14 1.28 16.19 2.66
CA THR A 14 1.91 17.10 1.69
C THR A 14 2.29 18.40 2.38
N LYS A 15 3.33 19.07 1.85
CA LYS A 15 3.75 20.42 2.23
C LYS A 15 3.91 21.24 0.95
N PRO A 16 3.30 22.45 0.86
CA PRO A 16 3.43 23.31 -0.32
C PRO A 16 4.88 23.60 -0.67
N LEU A 17 5.16 23.81 -1.96
CA LEU A 17 6.46 24.21 -2.49
C LEU A 17 6.44 25.71 -2.80
N ASN A 18 7.57 26.38 -2.57
CA ASN A 18 7.77 27.77 -3.01
C ASN A 18 8.59 27.88 -4.31
N ASP A 19 9.32 26.83 -4.68
CA ASP A 19 10.09 26.68 -5.91
C ASP A 19 10.09 25.20 -6.34
N VAL A 20 10.37 24.93 -7.62
CA VAL A 20 10.47 23.56 -8.14
C VAL A 20 11.56 22.73 -7.45
N ASN A 21 12.62 23.38 -6.96
CA ASN A 21 13.74 22.75 -6.24
C ASN A 21 13.67 22.96 -4.72
N ASP A 22 12.52 23.37 -4.16
CA ASP A 22 12.36 23.57 -2.72
C ASP A 22 12.53 22.26 -1.94
N GLU A 23 13.61 22.16 -1.16
CA GLU A 23 13.91 20.99 -0.33
C GLU A 23 13.03 20.87 0.92
N ASN A 24 12.29 21.93 1.29
CA ASN A 24 11.41 21.95 2.46
C ASN A 24 9.96 21.55 2.13
N GLY A 25 9.61 21.56 0.84
CA GLY A 25 8.33 21.05 0.34
C GLY A 25 8.23 19.53 0.45
N GLU A 26 7.01 19.01 0.29
CA GLU A 26 6.75 17.57 0.33
C GLU A 26 5.66 17.21 -0.68
N ILE A 27 6.07 16.51 -1.74
CA ILE A 27 5.17 15.87 -2.70
C ILE A 27 5.04 14.41 -2.31
N ALA A 28 3.81 13.96 -2.09
CA ALA A 28 3.56 12.56 -1.78
C ALA A 28 3.62 11.69 -3.04
N LEU A 29 4.36 10.58 -2.95
CA LEU A 29 4.35 9.50 -3.93
C LEU A 29 3.85 8.22 -3.26
N CYS A 30 3.17 7.37 -4.04
CA CYS A 30 2.70 6.07 -3.59
C CYS A 30 3.00 5.03 -4.67
N THR A 31 3.73 3.98 -4.31
CA THR A 31 4.03 2.87 -5.21
C THR A 31 2.99 1.77 -5.01
N LEU A 32 2.33 1.35 -6.10
CA LEU A 32 1.12 0.54 -6.04
C LEU A 32 1.36 -0.91 -6.46
N SER A 33 0.61 -1.83 -5.85
CA SER A 33 0.45 -3.22 -6.29
C SER A 33 -0.92 -3.75 -5.84
N ALA A 34 -1.26 -4.99 -6.16
CA ALA A 34 -2.51 -5.59 -5.72
C ALA A 34 -2.44 -7.11 -5.57
N PHE A 35 -3.16 -7.64 -4.57
CA PHE A 35 -3.39 -9.07 -4.45
C PHE A 35 -4.56 -9.53 -5.32
N ASN A 36 -4.37 -10.65 -6.02
CA ASN A 36 -5.45 -11.29 -6.78
C ASN A 36 -6.21 -12.28 -5.89
N LEU A 37 -7.34 -11.84 -5.32
CA LEU A 37 -8.18 -12.69 -4.46
C LEU A 37 -8.80 -13.89 -5.18
N GLY A 38 -8.88 -13.84 -6.51
CA GLY A 38 -9.34 -14.96 -7.33
C GLY A 38 -8.33 -16.10 -7.45
N ALA A 39 -7.04 -15.81 -7.24
CA ALA A 39 -5.95 -16.78 -7.43
C ALA A 39 -5.52 -17.50 -6.15
N ILE A 40 -5.83 -16.95 -4.97
CA ILE A 40 -5.51 -17.57 -3.68
C ILE A 40 -6.56 -18.61 -3.28
N ASN A 41 -6.11 -19.72 -2.69
CA ASN A 41 -6.96 -20.78 -2.15
C ASN A 41 -7.22 -20.57 -0.64
N SER A 42 -6.22 -20.10 0.10
CA SER A 42 -6.34 -19.68 1.51
C SER A 42 -5.89 -18.23 1.71
N LEU A 43 -6.40 -17.59 2.76
CA LEU A 43 -5.91 -16.27 3.21
C LEU A 43 -4.49 -16.34 3.77
N ASP A 44 -4.04 -17.52 4.22
CA ASP A 44 -2.66 -17.68 4.75
C ASP A 44 -1.59 -17.50 3.67
N GLU A 45 -1.94 -17.71 2.38
CA GLU A 45 -1.06 -17.44 1.24
C GLU A 45 -0.67 -15.95 1.14
N LEU A 46 -1.46 -15.05 1.76
CA LEU A 46 -1.16 -13.62 1.81
C LEU A 46 0.12 -13.32 2.60
N GLU A 47 0.59 -14.21 3.48
CA GLU A 47 1.82 -13.99 4.23
C GLU A 47 3.03 -13.88 3.30
N GLU A 48 3.23 -14.89 2.46
CA GLU A 48 4.34 -14.93 1.49
C GLU A 48 4.18 -13.83 0.43
N LEU A 49 2.95 -13.64 -0.07
CA LEU A 49 2.67 -12.60 -1.06
C LEU A 49 2.92 -11.19 -0.51
N ALA A 50 2.58 -10.93 0.75
CA ALA A 50 2.85 -9.64 1.39
C ALA A 50 4.35 -9.38 1.54
N ILE A 51 5.14 -10.39 1.90
CA ILE A 51 6.61 -10.28 1.95
C ILE A 51 7.16 -9.88 0.59
N LEU A 52 6.74 -10.58 -0.47
CA LEU A 52 7.20 -10.29 -1.83
C LEU A 52 6.77 -8.90 -2.29
N ALA A 53 5.50 -8.54 -2.12
CA ALA A 53 4.96 -7.25 -2.56
C ALA A 53 5.60 -6.07 -1.82
N VAL A 54 5.69 -6.14 -0.49
CA VAL A 54 6.27 -5.05 0.32
C VAL A 54 7.75 -4.85 -0.04
N ARG A 55 8.54 -5.93 -0.10
CA ARG A 55 9.98 -5.83 -0.42
C ARG A 55 10.23 -5.34 -1.84
N ALA A 56 9.48 -5.84 -2.82
CA ALA A 56 9.64 -5.43 -4.21
C ALA A 56 9.35 -3.93 -4.39
N LEU A 57 8.25 -3.45 -3.78
CA LEU A 57 7.89 -2.04 -3.87
C LEU A 57 8.82 -1.14 -3.05
N ASP A 58 9.28 -1.59 -1.88
CA ASP A 58 10.25 -0.86 -1.08
C ASP A 58 11.59 -0.71 -1.84
N ALA A 59 12.12 -1.79 -2.42
CA ALA A 59 13.33 -1.74 -3.25
C ALA A 59 13.18 -0.81 -4.47
N LEU A 60 11.98 -0.75 -5.06
CA LEU A 60 11.70 0.16 -6.18
C LEU A 60 11.83 1.63 -5.77
N LEU A 61 11.58 1.99 -4.51
CA LEU A 61 11.74 3.36 -4.03
C LEU A 61 13.19 3.83 -4.15
N ASP A 62 14.16 2.96 -3.88
CA ASP A 62 15.59 3.31 -3.99
C ASP A 62 16.11 3.20 -5.42
N TYR A 63 15.48 2.36 -6.23
CA TYR A 63 15.89 2.11 -7.61
C TYR A 63 15.47 3.23 -8.58
N GLN A 64 14.30 3.83 -8.39
CA GLN A 64 13.75 4.82 -9.31
C GLN A 64 14.36 6.23 -9.15
N ASP A 65 14.35 7.00 -10.23
CA ASP A 65 14.75 8.41 -10.22
C ASP A 65 13.63 9.34 -9.73
N TYR A 66 14.02 10.45 -9.11
CA TYR A 66 13.10 11.48 -8.61
C TYR A 66 13.41 12.84 -9.26
N PRO A 67 12.59 13.31 -10.21
CA PRO A 67 12.87 14.57 -10.92
C PRO A 67 12.63 15.82 -10.06
N ILE A 68 11.89 15.69 -8.95
CA ILE A 68 11.57 16.80 -8.03
C ILE A 68 12.09 16.47 -6.62
N PRO A 69 12.96 17.30 -6.01
CA PRO A 69 13.52 17.03 -4.68
C PRO A 69 12.48 16.76 -3.60
N ALA A 70 11.40 17.55 -3.57
CA ALA A 70 10.29 17.39 -2.62
C ALA A 70 9.59 16.02 -2.74
N ALA A 71 9.59 15.41 -3.93
CA ALA A 71 9.02 14.08 -4.14
C ALA A 71 9.96 12.99 -3.61
N LYS A 72 11.27 13.14 -3.82
CA LYS A 72 12.28 12.27 -3.20
C LYS A 72 12.21 12.32 -1.68
N ARG A 73 12.06 13.53 -1.11
CA ARG A 73 11.90 13.73 0.33
C ARG A 73 10.67 12.98 0.87
N GLY A 74 9.52 13.09 0.21
CA GLY A 74 8.31 12.36 0.61
C GLY A 74 8.49 10.84 0.54
N ALA A 75 9.04 10.34 -0.57
CA ALA A 75 9.24 8.91 -0.80
C ALA A 75 10.26 8.30 0.17
N MET A 76 11.47 8.85 0.27
CA MET A 76 12.52 8.33 1.16
C MET A 76 12.20 8.50 2.64
N GLY A 77 11.45 9.57 2.94
CA GLY A 77 11.08 9.89 4.30
C GLY A 77 9.87 9.13 4.82
N ARG A 78 9.00 8.57 3.98
CA ARG A 78 7.82 7.82 4.47
C ARG A 78 7.69 6.43 3.89
N ARG A 79 8.38 6.15 2.79
CA ARG A 79 8.37 4.88 2.05
C ARG A 79 6.97 4.32 1.88
N THR A 80 6.06 5.19 1.43
CA THR A 80 4.61 4.94 1.40
C THR A 80 4.21 4.03 0.26
N LEU A 81 3.66 2.87 0.61
CA LEU A 81 3.17 1.86 -0.33
C LEU A 81 1.64 1.79 -0.33
N GLY A 82 1.06 1.44 -1.48
CA GLY A 82 -0.38 1.24 -1.64
C GLY A 82 -0.69 -0.12 -2.27
N ILE A 83 -0.89 -1.14 -1.45
CA ILE A 83 -1.19 -2.50 -1.92
C ILE A 83 -2.69 -2.77 -1.75
N GLY A 84 -3.39 -2.86 -2.89
CA GLY A 84 -4.83 -3.09 -2.95
C GLY A 84 -5.22 -4.53 -3.27
N VAL A 85 -6.43 -4.69 -3.81
CA VAL A 85 -6.95 -5.99 -4.27
C VAL A 85 -7.59 -5.88 -5.64
N ILE A 86 -7.54 -6.96 -6.39
CA ILE A 86 -8.33 -7.19 -7.61
C ILE A 86 -9.16 -8.47 -7.47
N ASN A 87 -10.11 -8.68 -8.38
CA ASN A 87 -11.02 -9.85 -8.39
C ASN A 87 -11.91 -10.00 -7.15
N PHE A 88 -12.20 -8.91 -6.43
CA PHE A 88 -13.06 -8.98 -5.25
C PHE A 88 -14.48 -9.48 -5.57
N ALA A 89 -15.07 -9.07 -6.71
CA ALA A 89 -16.39 -9.55 -7.13
C ALA A 89 -16.41 -11.07 -7.37
N TYR A 90 -15.40 -11.59 -8.06
CA TYR A 90 -15.23 -13.03 -8.27
C TYR A 90 -14.97 -13.77 -6.95
N TYR A 91 -14.19 -13.19 -6.05
CA TYR A 91 -13.95 -13.72 -4.71
C TYR A 91 -15.24 -13.81 -3.87
N LEU A 92 -16.17 -12.87 -4.00
CA LEU A 92 -17.48 -12.99 -3.37
C LEU A 92 -18.33 -14.08 -4.03
N ALA A 93 -18.31 -14.15 -5.37
CA ALA A 93 -19.05 -15.18 -6.11
C ALA A 93 -18.60 -16.60 -5.75
N LYS A 94 -17.28 -16.86 -5.64
CA LYS A 94 -16.74 -18.18 -5.25
C LYS A 94 -17.14 -18.62 -3.83
N HIS A 95 -17.51 -17.67 -2.97
CA HIS A 95 -17.99 -17.91 -1.60
C HIS A 95 -19.52 -17.79 -1.47
N GLY A 96 -20.25 -17.67 -2.59
CA GLY A 96 -21.70 -17.53 -2.59
C GLY A 96 -22.21 -16.27 -1.87
N LYS A 97 -21.42 -15.20 -1.85
CA LYS A 97 -21.77 -13.92 -1.19
C LYS A 97 -22.15 -12.86 -2.20
N ARG A 98 -22.89 -11.85 -1.74
CA ARG A 98 -23.37 -10.72 -2.55
C ARG A 98 -23.01 -9.40 -1.89
N TYR A 99 -22.93 -8.36 -2.71
CA TYR A 99 -22.68 -7.00 -2.26
C TYR A 99 -23.89 -6.37 -1.54
N SER A 100 -25.10 -6.67 -2.00
CA SER A 100 -26.29 -5.86 -1.68
C SER A 100 -27.05 -6.29 -0.42
N ASP A 101 -26.82 -7.50 0.09
CA ASP A 101 -27.64 -8.10 1.16
C ASP A 101 -26.89 -8.28 2.50
N GLY A 102 -25.66 -7.75 2.58
CA GLY A 102 -24.80 -7.86 3.77
C GLY A 102 -24.20 -9.25 4.00
N SER A 103 -24.48 -10.25 3.16
CA SER A 103 -23.94 -11.61 3.30
C SER A 103 -22.42 -11.67 3.24
N ALA A 104 -21.79 -10.69 2.57
CA ALA A 104 -20.34 -10.55 2.44
C ALA A 104 -19.66 -9.84 3.62
N ASN A 105 -20.39 -9.24 4.57
CA ASN A 105 -19.80 -8.34 5.57
C ASN A 105 -18.70 -9.04 6.41
N ASN A 106 -19.02 -10.19 7.01
CA ASN A 106 -18.06 -10.94 7.82
C ASN A 106 -16.92 -11.54 6.98
N LEU A 107 -17.20 -11.95 5.73
CA LEU A 107 -16.16 -12.45 4.82
C LEU A 107 -15.17 -11.34 4.45
N THR A 108 -15.69 -10.14 4.17
CA THR A 108 -14.90 -8.96 3.86
C THR A 108 -14.04 -8.56 5.05
N HIS A 109 -14.63 -8.53 6.25
CA HIS A 109 -13.90 -8.27 7.49
C HIS A 109 -12.71 -9.23 7.65
N LYS A 110 -12.97 -10.55 7.61
CA LYS A 110 -11.91 -11.57 7.73
C LYS A 110 -10.83 -11.43 6.65
N THR A 111 -11.24 -11.14 5.42
CA THR A 111 -10.31 -11.04 4.28
C THR A 111 -9.39 -9.83 4.43
N PHE A 112 -9.92 -8.65 4.76
CA PHE A 112 -9.12 -7.43 4.90
C PHE A 112 -8.34 -7.38 6.23
N GLU A 113 -8.80 -8.06 7.27
CA GLU A 113 -8.01 -8.32 8.48
C GLU A 113 -6.71 -9.06 8.13
N ALA A 114 -6.82 -10.18 7.39
CA ALA A 114 -5.65 -10.95 6.98
C ALA A 114 -4.70 -10.13 6.09
N ILE A 115 -5.24 -9.43 5.07
CA ILE A 115 -4.44 -8.58 4.18
C ILE A 115 -3.64 -7.56 4.99
N GLN A 116 -4.32 -6.79 5.86
CA GLN A 116 -3.66 -5.72 6.60
C GLN A 116 -2.67 -6.29 7.64
N TYR A 117 -3.03 -7.37 8.32
CA TYR A 117 -2.14 -8.05 9.27
C TYR A 117 -0.84 -8.49 8.59
N TYR A 118 -0.92 -9.19 7.46
CA TYR A 118 0.26 -9.69 6.76
C TYR A 118 1.10 -8.58 6.11
N LEU A 119 0.47 -7.51 5.60
CA LEU A 119 1.19 -6.33 5.12
C LEU A 119 1.98 -5.65 6.24
N LEU A 120 1.35 -5.43 7.40
CA LEU A 120 2.01 -4.84 8.57
C LEU A 120 3.12 -5.74 9.10
N LYS A 121 2.88 -7.05 9.16
CA LYS A 121 3.88 -8.05 9.56
C LYS A 121 5.09 -8.01 8.62
N ALA A 122 4.87 -8.06 7.30
CA ALA A 122 5.93 -8.01 6.30
C ALA A 122 6.77 -6.73 6.41
N SER A 123 6.12 -5.57 6.57
CA SER A 123 6.81 -4.29 6.78
C SER A 123 7.55 -4.25 8.13
N ASN A 124 7.00 -4.84 9.19
CA ASN A 124 7.68 -4.95 10.48
C ASN A 124 8.94 -5.82 10.41
N GLU A 125 8.88 -6.98 9.75
CA GLU A 125 10.07 -7.80 9.53
C GLU A 125 11.11 -7.08 8.67
N LEU A 126 10.68 -6.38 7.61
CA LEU A 126 11.58 -5.56 6.80
C LEU A 126 12.27 -4.47 7.64
N ALA A 127 11.53 -3.81 8.55
CA ALA A 127 12.09 -2.82 9.46
C ALA A 127 13.09 -3.39 10.47
N LYS A 128 12.94 -4.65 10.90
CA LYS A 128 13.94 -5.34 11.73
C LYS A 128 15.24 -5.60 10.95
N GLU A 129 15.13 -5.86 9.65
CA GLU A 129 16.28 -6.18 8.80
C GLU A 129 17.03 -4.95 8.30
N GLN A 130 16.31 -3.91 7.88
CA GLN A 130 16.89 -2.73 7.19
C GLN A 130 16.75 -1.43 7.97
N GLY A 131 16.09 -1.46 9.13
CA GLY A 131 15.75 -0.29 9.93
C GLY A 131 14.36 0.25 9.61
N ALA A 132 13.73 0.87 10.61
CA ALA A 132 12.47 1.57 10.41
C ALA A 132 12.66 2.82 9.54
N VAL A 133 11.61 3.20 8.82
CA VAL A 133 11.60 4.39 7.99
C VAL A 133 11.92 5.62 8.85
N PRO A 134 12.81 6.53 8.40
CA PRO A 134 13.06 7.80 9.09
C PRO A 134 11.75 8.57 9.24
N VAL A 135 11.55 9.27 10.35
CA VAL A 135 10.40 10.17 10.44
C VAL A 135 10.81 11.50 9.83
N VAL A 136 10.30 11.84 8.63
CA VAL A 136 10.52 13.13 7.92
C VAL A 136 10.30 14.33 8.81
#